data_AF-A0A258FB23-F1
#
_entry.id   AF-A0A258FB23-F1
#
_cell.length_a   1.000
_cell.length_b   1.000
_cell.length_c   1.000
_cell.angle_alpha   90.00
_cell.angle_beta   90.00
_cell.angle_gamma   90.00
#
_symmetry.space_group_name_H-M   'P 1'
#
loop_
_entity.id
_entity.type
_entity.pdbx_description
1 polymer ?
#
loop_
_entity_poly.entity_id
_entity_poly.type
_entity_poly.pdbx_seq_one_letter_code
_entity_poly.pdbx_strand_id
1 'polypeptide(L)'
;MALNSINTNAGVNSAKDNGAIWAIAQNQRADVSALDSVKDSLQRGQSTVDVAISAGETISDLLNQMKAKALAGADVSLDASSRTAMANDFVALKQQIIKTIASASFNGTNLLKTAATALYSLADASGSSKLTVGAQVMGLANTAGAILTFSIGATFTSAATASAMVTNMTNSITAVNAAVAKLGTGSKAIQTHLDFVSKLQDTMTAGVGNLVDADVAKESATLQALQTKQQLGIQALSIANSSSSALLSLFR
;
A
#
# COMPACT_ATOMS: atom_id res chain seq x y z
N MET A 1 -2.36 -24.52 -34.62
CA MET A 1 -2.74 -23.17 -34.18
C MET A 1 -4.05 -23.24 -33.39
N ALA A 2 -5.19 -23.66 -33.97
CA ALA A 2 -6.47 -23.74 -33.26
C ALA A 2 -6.50 -24.48 -31.91
N LEU A 3 -5.95 -25.68 -31.84
CA LEU A 3 -5.89 -26.42 -30.57
C LEU A 3 -5.05 -25.69 -29.51
N ASN A 4 -3.98 -25.00 -29.91
CA ASN A 4 -3.09 -24.29 -28.99
C ASN A 4 -3.74 -22.99 -28.49
N SER A 5 -4.38 -22.23 -29.38
CA SER A 5 -5.07 -20.99 -29.04
C SER A 5 -6.32 -21.21 -28.17
N ILE A 6 -6.98 -22.36 -28.29
CA ILE A 6 -8.08 -22.79 -27.40
C ILE A 6 -7.54 -23.19 -26.02
N ASN A 7 -6.42 -23.91 -25.95
CA ASN A 7 -5.84 -24.35 -24.67
C ASN A 7 -5.26 -23.20 -23.84
N THR A 8 -4.72 -22.17 -24.50
CA THR A 8 -4.12 -21.00 -23.83
C THR A 8 -5.04 -19.79 -23.76
N ASN A 9 -6.23 -19.87 -24.37
CA ASN A 9 -7.16 -18.75 -24.56
C ASN A 9 -6.55 -17.51 -25.25
N ALA A 10 -5.40 -17.66 -25.91
CA ALA A 10 -4.64 -16.57 -26.52
C ALA A 10 -4.43 -16.82 -28.03
N GLY A 11 -4.76 -15.81 -28.82
CA GLY A 11 -4.56 -15.75 -30.27
C GLY A 11 -3.11 -15.50 -30.67
N VAL A 12 -2.31 -14.85 -29.81
CA VAL A 12 -0.86 -14.66 -29.99
C VAL A 12 -0.11 -15.29 -28.82
N ASN A 13 0.31 -16.55 -28.97
CA ASN A 13 0.99 -17.31 -27.91
C ASN A 13 2.51 -17.12 -27.92
N SER A 14 3.08 -16.94 -29.10
CA SER A 14 4.51 -16.83 -29.30
C SER A 14 4.86 -15.74 -30.31
N ALA A 15 6.13 -15.31 -30.28
CA ALA A 15 6.65 -14.38 -31.29
C ALA A 15 6.55 -14.91 -32.74
N LYS A 16 6.32 -16.22 -32.92
CA LYS A 16 6.08 -16.84 -34.23
C LYS A 16 4.67 -16.60 -34.75
N ASP A 17 3.69 -16.33 -33.88
CA ASP A 17 2.30 -16.07 -34.27
C ASP A 17 2.15 -14.61 -34.72
N ASN A 18 2.66 -13.66 -33.92
CA ASN A 18 2.81 -12.25 -34.31
C ASN A 18 3.84 -11.56 -33.40
N GLY A 19 5.08 -11.43 -33.87
CA GLY A 19 6.18 -10.87 -33.08
C GLY A 19 5.97 -9.43 -32.60
N ALA A 20 5.30 -8.59 -33.40
CA ALA A 20 5.04 -7.20 -33.03
C ALA A 20 4.00 -7.08 -31.91
N ILE A 21 2.87 -7.77 -32.04
CA ILE A 21 1.81 -7.79 -31.00
C ILE A 21 2.34 -8.47 -29.73
N TRP A 22 3.09 -9.57 -29.88
CA TRP A 22 3.70 -10.25 -28.75
C TRP A 22 4.66 -9.35 -27.98
N ALA A 23 5.51 -8.57 -28.67
CA ALA A 23 6.45 -7.65 -28.02
C ALA A 23 5.73 -6.52 -27.26
N ILE A 24 4.68 -5.92 -27.86
CA ILE A 24 3.86 -4.89 -27.19
C ILE A 24 3.19 -5.47 -25.94
N ALA A 25 2.56 -6.64 -26.08
CA ALA A 25 1.91 -7.32 -24.96
C ALA A 25 2.89 -7.73 -23.86
N GLN A 26 4.12 -8.13 -24.22
CA GLN A 26 5.15 -8.50 -23.26
C GLN A 26 5.63 -7.30 -22.43
N ASN A 27 5.83 -6.14 -23.07
CA ASN A 27 6.12 -4.88 -22.37
C ASN A 27 4.96 -4.50 -21.44
N GLN A 28 3.73 -4.60 -21.94
CA GLN A 28 2.56 -4.24 -21.15
C GLN A 28 2.32 -5.18 -19.95
N ARG A 29 2.64 -6.47 -20.08
CA ARG A 29 2.66 -7.43 -18.96
C ARG A 29 3.74 -7.10 -17.93
N ALA A 30 4.90 -6.63 -18.38
CA ALA A 30 5.96 -6.17 -17.48
C ALA A 30 5.50 -4.96 -16.67
N ASP A 31 4.82 -3.99 -17.30
CA ASP A 31 4.24 -2.84 -16.59
C ASP A 31 3.17 -3.26 -15.57
N VAL A 32 2.28 -4.20 -15.93
CA VAL A 32 1.27 -4.73 -15.00
C VAL A 32 1.93 -5.38 -13.78
N SER A 33 2.98 -6.17 -13.98
CA SER A 33 3.75 -6.77 -12.88
C SER A 33 4.51 -5.73 -12.04
N ALA A 34 5.00 -4.66 -12.67
CA ALA A 34 5.60 -3.55 -11.94
C ALA A 34 4.57 -2.80 -11.07
N LEU A 35 3.33 -2.64 -11.55
CA LEU A 35 2.25 -2.03 -10.77
C LEU A 35 1.88 -2.84 -9.51
N ASP A 36 2.03 -4.17 -9.51
CA ASP A 36 1.91 -4.97 -8.27
C ASP A 36 2.94 -4.55 -7.22
N SER A 37 4.19 -4.34 -7.64
CA SER A 37 5.25 -3.86 -6.74
C SER A 37 4.97 -2.45 -6.21
N VAL A 38 4.38 -1.58 -7.04
CA VAL A 38 3.91 -0.24 -6.64
C VAL A 38 2.80 -0.36 -5.60
N LYS A 39 1.82 -1.24 -5.82
CA LYS A 39 0.70 -1.52 -4.91
C LYS A 39 1.21 -1.96 -3.54
N ASP A 40 2.12 -2.92 -3.50
CA ASP A 40 2.74 -3.40 -2.26
C ASP A 40 3.50 -2.28 -1.54
N SER A 41 4.22 -1.43 -2.27
CA SER A 41 4.90 -0.27 -1.69
C SER A 41 3.92 0.74 -1.09
N LEU A 42 2.81 1.03 -1.77
CA LEU A 42 1.77 1.93 -1.29
C LEU A 42 1.09 1.38 -0.04
N GLN A 43 0.77 0.08 -0.03
CA GLN A 43 0.18 -0.59 1.14
C GLN A 43 1.11 -0.58 2.35
N ARG A 44 2.41 -0.88 2.18
CA ARG A 44 3.39 -0.71 3.28
C ARG A 44 3.47 0.74 3.76
N GLY A 45 3.38 1.69 2.82
CA GLY A 45 3.33 3.10 3.14
C GLY A 45 2.13 3.46 4.00
N GLN A 46 0.94 3.00 3.58
CA GLN A 46 -0.31 3.18 4.32
C GLN A 46 -0.21 2.60 5.73
N SER A 47 0.23 1.34 5.89
CA SER A 47 0.39 0.72 7.21
C SER A 47 1.34 1.49 8.13
N THR A 48 2.42 2.06 7.57
CA THR A 48 3.36 2.89 8.35
C THR A 48 2.71 4.17 8.85
N VAL A 49 1.91 4.82 7.99
CA VAL A 49 1.16 6.04 8.37
C VAL A 49 0.06 5.72 9.37
N ASP A 50 -0.66 4.61 9.21
CA ASP A 50 -1.75 4.21 10.10
C ASP A 50 -1.22 3.88 11.52
N VAL A 51 -0.07 3.20 11.63
CA VAL A 51 0.60 2.99 12.93
C VAL A 51 0.96 4.33 13.59
N ALA A 52 1.43 5.30 12.81
CA ALA A 52 1.74 6.65 13.31
C ALA A 52 0.46 7.42 13.74
N ILE A 53 -0.66 7.24 13.03
CA ILE A 53 -1.96 7.82 13.40
C ILE A 53 -2.43 7.24 14.74
N SER A 54 -2.49 5.91 14.88
CA SER A 54 -2.94 5.27 16.13
C SER A 54 -2.08 5.65 17.33
N ALA A 55 -0.77 5.75 17.14
CA ALA A 55 0.14 6.23 18.18
C ALA A 55 -0.11 7.72 18.50
N GLY A 56 -0.33 8.57 17.50
CA GLY A 56 -0.64 9.98 17.68
C GLY A 56 -1.97 10.23 18.42
N GLU A 57 -3.01 9.45 18.13
CA GLU A 57 -4.29 9.48 18.85
C GLU A 57 -4.11 9.09 20.32
N THR A 58 -3.38 8.00 20.58
CA THR A 58 -3.04 7.57 21.94
C THR A 58 -2.28 8.66 22.70
N ILE A 59 -1.35 9.35 22.04
CA ILE A 59 -0.60 10.47 22.62
C ILE A 59 -1.53 11.63 22.94
N SER A 60 -2.48 11.96 22.06
CA SER A 60 -3.47 13.02 22.31
C SER A 60 -4.31 12.72 23.55
N ASP A 61 -4.75 11.47 23.73
CA ASP A 61 -5.49 11.05 24.92
C ASP A 61 -4.65 11.09 26.20
N LEU A 62 -3.38 10.67 26.13
CA LEU A 62 -2.46 10.80 27.27
C LEU A 62 -2.21 12.27 27.63
N LEU A 63 -2.14 13.17 26.65
CA LEU A 63 -2.01 14.60 26.90
C LEU A 63 -3.26 15.19 27.56
N ASN A 64 -4.46 14.72 27.21
CA ASN A 64 -5.69 15.09 27.91
C ASN A 64 -5.66 14.67 29.38
N GLN A 65 -5.19 13.45 29.67
CA GLN A 65 -5.02 12.97 31.04
C GLN A 65 -3.96 13.79 31.79
N MET A 66 -2.83 14.10 31.14
CA MET A 66 -1.79 14.98 31.73
C MET A 66 -2.33 16.38 32.03
N LYS A 67 -3.15 16.94 31.13
CA LYS A 67 -3.82 18.23 31.36
C LYS A 67 -4.72 18.18 32.59
N ALA A 68 -5.49 17.11 32.78
CA ALA A 68 -6.33 16.94 33.95
C ALA A 68 -5.52 16.86 35.25
N LYS A 69 -4.40 16.12 35.24
CA LYS A 69 -3.48 16.04 36.40
C LYS A 69 -2.81 17.37 36.71
N ALA A 70 -2.37 18.10 35.68
CA ALA A 70 -1.81 19.44 35.84
C ALA A 70 -2.86 20.44 36.35
N LEU A 71 -4.12 20.35 35.90
CA LEU A 71 -5.21 21.20 36.37
C LEU A 71 -5.54 20.92 37.85
N ALA A 72 -5.66 19.66 38.25
CA ALA A 72 -5.83 19.29 39.65
C ALA A 72 -4.64 19.77 40.50
N GLY A 73 -3.42 19.63 39.97
CA GLY A 73 -2.20 20.15 40.58
C GLY A 73 -2.08 21.68 40.58
N ALA A 74 -2.96 22.42 39.92
CA ALA A 74 -3.01 23.89 39.93
C ALA A 74 -3.94 24.45 41.01
N ASP A 75 -4.74 23.60 41.66
CA ASP A 75 -5.60 24.02 42.77
C ASP A 75 -4.74 24.54 43.93
N VAL A 76 -5.01 25.78 44.36
CA VAL A 76 -4.28 26.44 45.45
C VAL A 76 -4.65 25.88 46.83
N SER A 77 -5.81 25.23 46.97
CA SER A 77 -6.27 24.62 48.22
C SER A 77 -5.62 23.26 48.51
N LEU A 78 -4.95 22.67 47.51
CA LEU A 78 -4.31 21.36 47.61
C LEU A 78 -3.02 21.42 48.44
N ASP A 79 -2.84 20.46 49.35
CA ASP A 79 -1.61 20.33 50.13
C ASP A 79 -0.41 19.89 49.27
N ALA A 80 0.80 20.06 49.81
CA ALA A 80 2.04 19.77 49.08
C ALA A 80 2.24 18.28 48.75
N SER A 81 1.78 17.37 49.62
CA SER A 81 1.91 15.93 49.42
C SER A 81 1.00 15.46 48.27
N SER A 82 -0.27 15.87 48.30
CA SER A 82 -1.23 15.56 47.23
C SER A 82 -0.80 16.16 45.89
N ARG A 83 -0.24 17.38 45.88
CA ARG A 83 0.31 17.99 44.66
C ARG A 83 1.49 17.20 44.10
N THR A 84 2.36 16.69 44.97
CA THR A 84 3.49 15.83 44.59
C THR A 84 3.00 14.51 44.00
N ALA A 85 1.95 13.91 44.56
CA ALA A 85 1.33 12.71 44.00
C ALA A 85 0.78 12.95 42.58
N MET A 86 0.08 14.06 42.34
CA MET A 86 -0.41 14.44 41.00
C MET A 86 0.75 14.70 40.02
N ALA A 87 1.86 15.28 40.49
CA ALA A 87 3.06 15.47 39.68
C ALA A 87 3.71 14.13 39.30
N ASN A 88 3.71 13.14 40.19
CA ASN A 88 4.20 11.79 39.90
C ASN A 88 3.33 11.09 38.84
N ASP A 89 2.00 11.19 38.93
CA ASP A 89 1.08 10.70 37.89
C ASP A 89 1.36 11.36 36.54
N PHE A 90 1.56 12.69 36.53
CA PHE A 90 1.92 13.44 35.33
C PHE A 90 3.23 12.95 34.70
N VAL A 91 4.25 12.68 35.54
CA VAL A 91 5.53 12.13 35.07
C VAL A 91 5.35 10.71 34.52
N ALA A 92 4.52 9.87 35.12
CA ALA A 92 4.22 8.53 34.62
C ALA A 92 3.55 8.58 33.23
N LEU A 93 2.55 9.43 33.05
CA LEU A 93 1.88 9.65 31.76
C LEU A 93 2.85 10.19 30.68
N LYS A 94 3.73 11.12 31.05
CA LYS A 94 4.81 11.60 30.17
C LYS A 94 5.71 10.47 29.71
N GLN A 95 6.12 9.58 30.61
CA GLN A 95 6.94 8.42 30.25
C GLN A 95 6.19 7.46 29.33
N GLN A 96 4.87 7.31 29.52
CA GLN A 96 4.04 6.54 28.61
C GLN A 96 4.01 7.15 27.21
N ILE A 97 3.87 8.47 27.07
CA ILE A 97 3.96 9.16 25.77
C ILE A 97 5.29 8.87 25.09
N ILE A 98 6.41 8.99 25.80
CA ILE A 98 7.75 8.72 25.25
C ILE A 98 7.87 7.28 24.76
N LYS A 99 7.34 6.31 25.52
CA LYS A 99 7.29 4.90 25.11
C LYS A 99 6.41 4.69 23.88
N THR A 100 5.23 5.31 23.83
CA THR A 100 4.33 5.22 22.67
C THR A 100 5.00 5.78 21.41
N ILE A 101 5.68 6.92 21.51
CA ILE A 101 6.45 7.49 20.38
C ILE A 101 7.54 6.52 19.93
N ALA A 102 8.27 5.91 20.86
CA ALA A 102 9.35 4.97 20.53
C ALA A 102 8.83 3.69 19.87
N SER A 103 7.68 3.18 20.32
CA SER A 103 7.07 1.93 19.83
C SER A 103 6.27 2.07 18.53
N ALA A 104 6.01 3.31 18.06
CA ALA A 104 5.27 3.60 16.83
C ALA A 104 6.08 3.30 15.55
N SER A 105 6.67 2.11 15.46
CA SER A 105 7.47 1.68 14.31
C SER A 105 6.77 0.60 13.51
N PHE A 106 6.76 0.74 12.19
CA PHE A 106 6.36 -0.30 11.25
C PHE A 106 7.53 -0.62 10.33
N ASN A 107 7.94 -1.89 10.28
CA ASN A 107 9.07 -2.35 9.46
C ASN A 107 10.35 -1.50 9.64
N GLY A 108 10.65 -1.09 10.88
CA GLY A 108 11.81 -0.26 11.22
C GLY A 108 11.66 1.25 10.94
N THR A 109 10.56 1.69 10.33
CA THR A 109 10.29 3.11 10.06
C THR A 109 9.35 3.68 11.13
N ASN A 110 9.67 4.85 11.67
CA ASN A 110 8.85 5.54 12.67
C ASN A 110 8.74 7.02 12.27
N LEU A 111 7.52 7.49 12.02
CA LEU A 111 7.24 8.85 11.54
C LEU A 111 7.11 9.88 12.66
N LEU A 112 7.09 9.43 13.92
CA LEU A 112 6.88 10.26 15.11
C LEU A 112 8.16 10.54 15.89
N LYS A 113 9.21 9.75 15.67
CA LYS A 113 10.48 9.86 16.40
C LYS A 113 11.24 11.14 16.01
N THR A 114 12.07 11.64 16.93
CA THR A 114 13.06 12.67 16.61
C THR A 114 13.97 12.21 15.46
N ALA A 115 14.25 13.12 14.53
CA ALA A 115 14.97 12.86 13.27
C ALA A 115 14.26 11.89 12.29
N ALA A 116 12.96 11.66 12.44
CA ALA A 116 12.19 10.94 11.43
C ALA A 116 12.26 11.66 10.07
N THR A 117 12.50 10.88 9.02
CA THR A 117 12.50 11.35 7.63
C THR A 117 11.14 11.11 6.98
N ALA A 118 10.85 11.84 5.90
CA ALA A 118 9.65 11.58 5.12
C ALA A 118 9.61 10.12 4.62
N LEU A 119 8.40 9.57 4.58
CA LEU A 119 8.12 8.27 4.00
C LEU A 119 8.00 8.42 2.49
N TYR A 120 8.63 7.50 1.75
CA TYR A 120 8.54 7.45 0.30
C TYR A 120 7.89 6.13 -0.13
N SER A 121 6.77 6.23 -0.83
CA SER A 121 6.14 5.09 -1.51
C SER A 121 6.31 5.25 -3.02
N LEU A 122 6.49 4.15 -3.75
CA LEU A 122 6.50 4.20 -5.22
C LEU A 122 5.15 4.72 -5.73
N ALA A 123 5.18 5.52 -6.81
CA ALA A 123 3.97 6.06 -7.42
C ALA A 123 3.78 5.62 -8.89
N ASP A 124 4.78 5.04 -9.54
CA ASP A 124 4.70 4.59 -10.93
C ASP A 124 5.50 3.32 -11.19
N ALA A 125 5.19 2.65 -12.31
CA ALA A 125 5.89 1.45 -12.77
C ALA A 125 7.37 1.72 -13.16
N SER A 126 7.73 2.99 -13.44
CA SER A 126 9.10 3.39 -13.77
C SER A 126 10.00 3.53 -12.53
N GLY A 127 9.43 3.64 -11.33
CA GLY A 127 10.14 3.92 -10.09
C GLY A 127 10.67 5.36 -9.95
N SER A 128 10.39 6.22 -10.92
CA SER A 128 10.86 7.62 -10.94
C SER A 128 10.00 8.52 -10.05
N SER A 129 8.71 8.21 -9.93
CA SER A 129 7.78 9.00 -9.14
C SER A 129 7.58 8.39 -7.75
N LYS A 130 7.57 9.24 -6.71
CA LYS A 130 7.39 8.83 -5.32
C LYS A 130 6.31 9.67 -4.65
N LEU A 131 5.37 9.00 -3.99
CA LEU A 131 4.42 9.64 -3.11
C LEU A 131 5.10 9.86 -1.75
N THR A 132 5.15 11.11 -1.32
CA THR A 132 5.86 11.51 -0.10
C THR A 132 4.87 11.85 1.00
N VAL A 133 5.01 11.21 2.17
CA VAL A 133 4.31 11.59 3.40
C VAL A 133 5.33 12.17 4.37
N GLY A 134 5.15 13.44 4.74
CA GLY A 134 6.04 14.13 5.66
C GLY A 134 5.96 13.56 7.08
N ALA A 135 7.11 13.24 7.67
CA ALA A 135 7.18 12.83 9.06
C ALA A 135 6.60 13.91 9.99
N GLN A 136 5.89 13.48 11.02
CA GLN A 136 5.32 14.34 12.03
C GLN A 136 6.01 14.08 13.36
N VAL A 137 7.17 14.70 13.54
CA VAL A 137 8.02 14.50 14.72
C VAL A 137 7.27 14.95 15.97
N MET A 138 7.04 14.02 16.90
CA MET A 138 6.40 14.29 18.20
C MET A 138 7.45 14.55 19.28
N GLY A 139 8.45 15.38 18.96
CA GLY A 139 9.54 15.70 19.88
C GLY A 139 9.09 16.52 21.09
N LEU A 140 9.70 16.25 22.24
CA LEU A 140 9.55 17.07 23.46
C LEU A 140 10.29 18.41 23.30
N ALA A 141 9.93 19.42 24.10
CA ALA A 141 10.56 20.74 24.03
C ALA A 141 12.08 20.65 24.15
N ASN A 142 12.77 21.50 23.40
CA ASN A 142 14.25 21.51 23.24
C ASN A 142 14.82 20.30 22.49
N THR A 143 13.99 19.59 21.72
CA THR A 143 14.45 18.60 20.72
C THR A 143 14.19 19.11 19.30
N ALA A 144 14.96 18.61 18.32
CA ALA A 144 14.76 18.96 16.93
C ALA A 144 13.38 18.50 16.44
N GLY A 145 12.60 19.42 15.85
CA GLY A 145 11.24 19.13 15.38
C GLY A 145 10.20 18.99 16.49
N ALA A 146 10.44 19.56 17.67
CA ALA A 146 9.52 19.50 18.79
C ALA A 146 8.16 20.17 18.49
N ILE A 147 7.09 19.41 18.64
CA ILE A 147 5.71 19.92 18.63
C ILE A 147 5.10 19.91 20.04
N LEU A 148 5.67 19.13 20.96
CA LEU A 148 5.27 19.10 22.36
C LEU A 148 6.00 20.23 23.09
N THR A 149 5.25 21.05 23.83
CA THR A 149 5.77 22.28 24.46
C THR A 149 6.31 22.06 25.87
N PHE A 150 6.47 20.82 26.31
CA PHE A 150 7.04 20.44 27.60
C PHE A 150 8.34 19.64 27.42
N SER A 151 9.29 19.84 28.33
CA SER A 151 10.60 19.18 28.29
C SER A 151 10.61 17.81 28.95
N ILE A 152 11.68 17.04 28.75
CA ILE A 152 11.88 15.75 29.42
C ILE A 152 11.86 15.86 30.95
N GLY A 153 12.34 16.98 31.50
CA GLY A 153 12.35 17.28 32.94
C GLY A 153 11.07 17.94 33.45
N ALA A 154 10.06 18.16 32.60
CA ALA A 154 8.84 18.85 33.01
C ALA A 154 8.11 18.12 34.13
N THR A 155 7.81 18.88 35.18
CA THR A 155 7.05 18.53 36.38
C THR A 155 6.48 19.83 36.98
N PHE A 156 5.68 19.74 38.03
CA PHE A 156 5.16 20.90 38.78
C PHE A 156 5.25 20.65 40.28
N THR A 157 5.64 21.67 41.04
CA THR A 157 5.75 21.62 42.52
C THR A 157 4.92 22.71 43.19
N SER A 158 4.44 23.69 42.44
CA SER A 158 3.56 24.77 42.90
C SER A 158 2.34 24.92 41.98
N ALA A 159 1.28 25.54 42.49
CA ALA A 159 0.08 25.85 41.72
C ALA A 159 0.41 26.65 40.44
N ALA A 160 1.31 27.63 40.53
CA ALA A 160 1.75 28.44 39.39
C ALA A 160 2.44 27.59 38.30
N THR A 161 3.34 26.68 38.69
CA THR A 161 4.00 25.77 37.73
C THR A 161 3.02 24.80 37.09
N ALA A 162 2.00 24.35 37.83
CA ALA A 162 0.97 23.47 37.31
C ALA A 162 0.04 24.19 36.31
N SER A 163 -0.34 25.45 36.58
CA SER A 163 -1.07 26.29 35.62
C SER A 163 -0.29 26.49 34.31
N ALA A 164 1.02 26.72 34.38
CA ALA A 164 1.86 26.80 33.17
C ALA A 164 1.86 25.47 32.40
N MET A 165 1.86 24.32 33.10
CA MET A 165 1.76 23.00 32.47
C MET A 165 0.42 22.78 31.77
N VAL A 166 -0.70 23.28 32.30
CA VAL A 166 -2.02 23.22 31.62
C VAL A 166 -1.98 23.92 30.26
N THR A 167 -1.34 25.09 30.18
CA THR A 167 -1.14 25.81 28.91
C THR A 167 -0.27 25.00 27.96
N ASN A 168 0.85 24.44 28.45
CA ASN A 168 1.72 23.59 27.64
C ASN A 168 0.99 22.34 27.12
N MET A 169 0.16 21.68 27.94
CA MET A 169 -0.63 20.54 27.48
C MET A 169 -1.63 20.96 26.40
N THR A 170 -2.30 22.09 26.58
CA THR A 170 -3.27 22.60 25.58
C THR A 170 -2.59 22.86 24.24
N ASN A 171 -1.45 23.54 24.24
CA ASN A 171 -0.67 23.79 23.01
C ASN A 171 -0.18 22.48 22.37
N SER A 172 0.28 21.53 23.19
CA SER A 172 0.75 20.23 22.71
C SER A 172 -0.37 19.40 22.10
N ILE A 173 -1.57 19.40 22.69
CA ILE A 173 -2.77 18.73 22.15
C ILE A 173 -3.12 19.32 20.79
N THR A 174 -3.18 20.65 20.66
CA THR A 174 -3.46 21.31 19.37
C THR A 174 -2.42 20.93 18.31
N ALA A 175 -1.13 20.91 18.67
CA ALA A 175 -0.06 20.56 17.75
C ALA A 175 -0.09 19.07 17.34
N VAL A 176 -0.35 18.15 18.28
CA VAL A 176 -0.51 16.72 18.01
C VAL A 176 -1.72 16.46 17.12
N ASN A 177 -2.86 17.09 17.40
CA ASN A 177 -4.05 16.94 16.56
C ASN A 177 -3.82 17.45 15.13
N ALA A 178 -3.10 18.56 14.96
CA ALA A 178 -2.71 19.06 13.65
C ALA A 178 -1.74 18.10 12.92
N ALA A 179 -0.80 17.49 13.65
CA ALA A 179 0.11 16.48 13.12
C ALA A 179 -0.64 15.21 12.67
N VAL A 180 -1.53 14.68 13.51
CA VAL A 180 -2.38 13.51 13.17
C VAL A 180 -3.26 13.81 11.97
N ALA A 181 -3.83 15.02 11.88
CA ALA A 181 -4.60 15.43 10.69
C ALA A 181 -3.76 15.41 9.41
N LYS A 182 -2.49 15.86 9.45
CA LYS A 182 -1.55 15.77 8.31
C LYS A 182 -1.19 14.34 7.94
N LEU A 183 -1.04 13.44 8.92
CA LEU A 183 -0.87 12.01 8.64
C LEU A 183 -2.12 11.41 8.00
N GLY A 184 -3.30 11.79 8.48
CA GLY A 184 -4.58 11.37 7.91
C GLY A 184 -4.77 11.80 6.45
N THR A 185 -4.41 13.04 6.10
CA THR A 185 -4.42 13.49 4.70
C THR A 185 -3.41 12.72 3.85
N GLY A 186 -2.23 12.41 4.40
CA GLY A 186 -1.22 11.55 3.75
C GLY A 186 -1.73 10.13 3.50
N SER A 187 -2.35 9.48 4.49
CA SER A 187 -2.96 8.15 4.35
C SER A 187 -4.05 8.16 3.27
N LYS A 188 -4.90 9.20 3.25
CA LYS A 188 -5.94 9.34 2.22
C LYS A 188 -5.36 9.54 0.81
N ALA A 189 -4.26 10.27 0.68
CA ALA A 189 -3.57 10.44 -0.60
C ALA A 189 -3.00 9.09 -1.08
N ILE A 190 -2.39 8.29 -0.19
CA ILE A 190 -1.92 6.94 -0.50
C ILE A 190 -3.08 6.05 -0.96
N GLN A 191 -4.19 6.02 -0.22
CA GLN A 191 -5.36 5.22 -0.59
C GLN A 191 -5.91 5.61 -1.97
N THR A 192 -6.00 6.91 -2.25
CA THR A 192 -6.51 7.39 -3.54
C THR A 192 -5.59 6.97 -4.69
N HIS A 193 -4.29 7.01 -4.48
CA HIS A 193 -3.32 6.56 -5.48
C HIS A 193 -3.30 5.04 -5.64
N LEU A 194 -3.49 4.29 -4.56
CA LEU A 194 -3.66 2.83 -4.58
C LEU A 194 -4.87 2.43 -5.43
N ASP A 195 -6.00 3.10 -5.26
CA ASP A 195 -7.22 2.87 -6.04
C ASP A 195 -7.00 3.20 -7.53
N PHE A 196 -6.25 4.26 -7.82
CA PHE A 196 -5.86 4.61 -9.19
C PHE A 196 -4.96 3.53 -9.82
N VAL A 197 -3.91 3.10 -9.12
CA VAL A 197 -2.98 2.04 -9.58
C VAL A 197 -3.74 0.73 -9.83
N SER A 198 -4.68 0.36 -8.95
CA SER A 198 -5.50 -0.84 -9.16
C SER A 198 -6.34 -0.74 -10.42
N LYS A 199 -7.03 0.38 -10.65
CA LYS A 199 -7.83 0.59 -11.86
C LYS A 199 -6.98 0.64 -13.13
N LEU A 200 -5.78 1.23 -13.04
CA LEU A 200 -4.82 1.24 -14.13
C LEU A 200 -4.36 -0.19 -14.47
N GLN A 201 -4.04 -0.99 -13.45
CA GLN A 201 -3.66 -2.39 -13.61
C GLN A 201 -4.77 -3.21 -14.28
N ASP A 202 -6.02 -3.07 -13.83
CA ASP A 202 -7.18 -3.76 -14.43
C ASP A 202 -7.37 -3.35 -15.89
N THR A 203 -7.28 -2.06 -16.19
CA THR A 203 -7.43 -1.51 -17.56
C THR A 203 -6.31 -1.99 -18.47
N MET A 204 -5.06 -2.02 -17.99
CA MET A 204 -3.91 -2.52 -18.74
C MET A 204 -4.01 -4.02 -18.97
N THR A 205 -4.48 -4.79 -17.98
CA THR A 205 -4.71 -6.24 -18.11
C THR A 205 -5.78 -6.54 -19.16
N ALA A 206 -6.89 -5.80 -19.14
CA ALA A 206 -7.92 -5.89 -20.18
C ALA A 206 -7.40 -5.46 -21.56
N GLY A 207 -6.55 -4.43 -21.62
CA GLY A 207 -5.88 -3.99 -22.84
C GLY A 207 -4.96 -5.06 -23.44
N VAL A 208 -4.18 -5.75 -22.60
CA VAL A 208 -3.35 -6.89 -23.02
C VAL A 208 -4.21 -8.04 -23.53
N GLY A 209 -5.30 -8.35 -22.82
CA GLY A 209 -6.27 -9.37 -23.24
C GLY A 209 -6.84 -9.04 -24.61
N ASN A 210 -7.34 -7.83 -24.83
CA ASN A 210 -7.86 -7.42 -26.15
C ASN A 210 -6.83 -7.51 -27.28
N LEU A 211 -5.53 -7.34 -26.98
CA LEU A 211 -4.46 -7.45 -27.98
C LEU A 211 -4.07 -8.90 -28.29
N VAL A 212 -4.23 -9.81 -27.33
CA VAL A 212 -3.62 -11.15 -27.39
C VAL A 212 -4.64 -12.29 -27.35
N ASP A 213 -5.83 -12.08 -26.82
CA ASP A 213 -6.83 -13.11 -26.60
C ASP A 213 -7.41 -13.60 -27.94
N ALA A 214 -7.70 -14.89 -28.00
CA ALA A 214 -8.33 -15.49 -29.17
C ALA A 214 -9.85 -15.34 -29.10
N ASP A 215 -10.49 -15.15 -30.25
CA ASP A 215 -11.93 -15.40 -30.37
C ASP A 215 -12.17 -16.92 -30.34
N VAL A 216 -12.53 -17.44 -29.15
CA VAL A 216 -12.76 -18.86 -28.91
C VAL A 216 -13.90 -19.41 -29.78
N ALA A 217 -14.90 -18.60 -30.14
CA ALA A 217 -15.99 -19.04 -30.99
C ALA A 217 -15.51 -19.29 -32.43
N LYS A 218 -14.73 -18.35 -32.97
CA LYS A 218 -14.09 -18.52 -34.27
C LYS A 218 -13.12 -19.68 -34.27
N GLU A 219 -12.29 -19.81 -33.24
CA GLU A 219 -11.27 -20.86 -33.20
C GLU A 219 -11.87 -22.26 -32.94
N SER A 220 -13.00 -22.33 -32.23
CA SER A 220 -13.77 -23.58 -32.11
C SER A 220 -14.39 -24.00 -33.44
N ALA A 221 -14.91 -23.05 -34.22
CA ALA A 221 -15.43 -23.32 -35.56
C ALA A 221 -14.32 -23.77 -36.52
N THR A 222 -13.13 -23.15 -36.47
CA THR A 222 -11.99 -23.57 -37.27
C THR A 222 -11.47 -24.95 -36.84
N LEU A 223 -11.42 -25.24 -35.54
CA LEU A 223 -11.03 -26.55 -35.01
C LEU A 223 -11.97 -27.64 -35.50
N GLN A 224 -13.28 -27.45 -35.41
CA GLN A 224 -14.27 -28.41 -35.90
C GLN A 224 -14.11 -28.62 -37.41
N ALA A 225 -13.97 -27.55 -38.19
CA ALA A 225 -13.72 -27.65 -39.63
C ALA A 225 -12.42 -28.38 -39.97
N LEU A 226 -11.35 -28.17 -39.18
CA LEU A 226 -10.07 -28.88 -39.32
C LEU A 226 -10.20 -30.37 -39.00
N GLN A 227 -10.92 -30.74 -37.94
CA GLN A 227 -11.20 -32.12 -37.59
C GLN A 227 -11.99 -32.83 -38.71
N THR A 228 -13.03 -32.18 -39.25
CA THR A 228 -13.78 -32.70 -40.40
C THR A 228 -12.88 -32.86 -41.63
N LYS A 229 -12.05 -31.86 -41.95
CA LYS A 229 -11.09 -31.94 -43.07
C LYS A 229 -10.08 -33.07 -42.89
N GLN A 230 -9.57 -33.29 -41.68
CA GLN A 230 -8.62 -34.37 -41.42
C GLN A 230 -9.27 -35.74 -41.57
N GLN A 231 -10.50 -35.91 -41.08
CA GLN A 231 -11.27 -37.14 -41.26
C GLN A 231 -11.57 -37.41 -42.74
N LEU A 232 -11.96 -36.39 -43.51
CA LEU A 232 -12.13 -36.48 -44.96
C LEU A 232 -10.82 -36.79 -45.69
N GLY A 233 -9.69 -36.23 -45.23
CA GLY A 233 -8.36 -36.50 -45.78
C GLY A 233 -7.90 -37.94 -45.55
N ILE A 234 -8.15 -38.50 -44.35
CA ILE A 234 -7.88 -39.92 -44.06
C ILE A 234 -8.75 -40.81 -44.94
N GLN A 235 -10.04 -40.48 -45.10
CA GLN A 235 -10.94 -41.22 -45.96
C GLN A 235 -10.49 -41.16 -47.43
N ALA A 236 -10.11 -39.98 -47.92
CA ALA A 236 -9.60 -39.79 -49.28
C ALA A 236 -8.28 -40.54 -49.51
N LEU A 237 -7.37 -40.56 -48.52
CA LEU A 237 -6.12 -41.32 -48.58
C LEU A 237 -6.38 -42.85 -48.59
N SER A 238 -7.35 -43.33 -47.81
CA SER A 238 -7.81 -44.72 -47.82
C SER A 238 -8.39 -45.12 -49.19
N ILE A 239 -9.16 -44.23 -49.82
CA ILE A 239 -9.69 -44.42 -51.17
C ILE A 239 -8.55 -44.43 -52.22
N ALA A 240 -7.57 -43.52 -52.11
CA ALA A 240 -6.43 -43.48 -53.03
C ALA A 240 -5.50 -44.72 -52.91
N ASN A 241 -5.28 -45.23 -51.70
CA ASN A 241 -4.52 -46.46 -51.47
C ASN A 241 -5.26 -47.72 -51.97
N SER A 242 -6.59 -47.75 -51.82
CA SER A 242 -7.40 -48.88 -52.32
C SER A 242 -7.57 -48.86 -53.85
N SER A 243 -7.64 -47.70 -54.50
CA SER A 243 -7.67 -47.61 -55.97
C SER A 243 -6.38 -48.10 -56.62
N SER A 244 -5.23 -47.88 -55.98
CA SER A 244 -3.92 -48.36 -56.44
C SER A 244 -3.83 -49.90 -56.40
N SER A 245 -4.43 -50.52 -55.38
CA SER A 245 -4.54 -51.99 -55.28
C SER A 245 -5.52 -52.58 -56.31
N ALA A 246 -6.61 -51.88 -56.61
CA ALA A 246 -7.58 -52.28 -57.63
C ALA A 246 -6.98 -52.27 -59.05
N LEU A 247 -6.05 -51.34 -59.33
CA LEU A 247 -5.27 -51.34 -60.57
C LEU A 247 -4.30 -52.52 -60.65
N LEU A 248 -3.66 -52.90 -59.54
CA LEU A 248 -2.73 -54.03 -59.52
C LEU A 248 -3.43 -55.39 -59.63
N SER A 249 -4.68 -55.53 -59.18
CA SER A 249 -5.48 -56.74 -59.41
C SER A 249 -6.00 -56.88 -60.84
N LEU A 250 -5.98 -55.80 -61.65
CA LEU A 250 -6.43 -55.83 -63.04
C LEU A 250 -5.37 -56.38 -64.01
N PHE A 251 -4.10 -56.41 -63.58
CA PHE A 251 -2.97 -56.92 -64.35
C PHE A 251 -2.40 -58.24 -63.79
N ARG A 252 -3.17 -58.94 -62.93
CA ARG A 252 -2.88 -60.29 -62.45
C ARG A 252 -3.89 -61.29 -62.99
#